data_AF-A0A3N5S399-F1
#
_entry.id   AF-A0A3N5S399-F1
#
_cell.length_a   1.000
_cell.length_b   1.000
_cell.length_c   1.000
_cell.angle_alpha   90.00
_cell.angle_beta   90.00
_cell.angle_gamma   90.00
#
_symmetry.space_group_name_H-M   'P 1'
#
loop_
_entity.id
_entity.type
_entity.pdbx_description
1 polymer ?
#
loop_
_entity_poly.entity_id
_entity_poly.type
_entity_poly.pdbx_seq_one_letter_code
_entity_poly.pdbx_strand_id
1 'polypeptide(L)'
;QPARVFGFSAELPLTGLVVPSDFITKFAAAHAGDPSAIRPGFSYAQLVVTVKDVKDLPVISKNIQSLGLKVESQQEIAAKTNKALAVIDGSSLVIMGIFLFLTVIAIFNSYLTIVYNRSYTFSLQRVIGVSKVRIILTFVFEAALIGALFGLIGYYIGVMAIGYLKHNMPHWVPVLKGLTLSRDSGGLLPLAVGLSALLSSVSAFIPAVFASNMNLFRAVQK
;
A
#
# COMPACT_ATOMS: atom_id res chain seq x y z
N GLN A 1 43.54 -7.49 -13.70
CA GLN A 1 43.68 -6.02 -13.55
C GLN A 1 42.36 -5.48 -13.01
N PRO A 2 42.22 -5.26 -11.69
CA PRO A 2 40.93 -4.87 -11.13
C PRO A 2 40.83 -3.35 -10.97
N ALA A 3 39.80 -2.78 -11.59
CA ALA A 3 39.37 -1.37 -11.60
C ALA A 3 40.25 -0.36 -12.37
N ARG A 4 39.59 0.36 -13.31
CA ARG A 4 40.13 1.49 -14.06
C ARG A 4 39.20 2.68 -13.77
N VAL A 5 39.73 3.77 -13.24
CA VAL A 5 38.96 4.98 -12.90
C VAL A 5 38.51 5.66 -14.19
N PHE A 6 37.21 5.76 -14.42
CA PHE A 6 36.64 6.23 -15.69
C PHE A 6 36.17 7.69 -15.69
N GLY A 7 36.53 8.48 -14.67
CA GLY A 7 36.31 9.92 -14.62
C GLY A 7 35.59 10.39 -13.37
N PHE A 8 35.64 11.70 -13.15
CA PHE A 8 34.91 12.41 -12.10
C PHE A 8 33.56 12.82 -12.67
N SER A 9 32.46 12.22 -12.18
CA SER A 9 31.11 12.61 -12.56
C SER A 9 30.42 13.25 -11.35
N ALA A 10 29.82 14.42 -11.57
CA ALA A 10 29.19 15.24 -10.56
C ALA A 10 27.65 15.04 -10.48
N GLU A 11 27.11 13.90 -10.93
CA GLU A 11 25.65 13.70 -10.97
C GLU A 11 25.18 12.45 -10.21
N LEU A 12 24.42 12.71 -9.14
CA LEU A 12 22.97 12.46 -9.13
C LEU A 12 22.32 13.19 -7.93
N PRO A 13 21.52 14.24 -8.20
CA PRO A 13 20.19 14.25 -7.60
C PRO A 13 19.11 14.54 -8.64
N LEU A 14 17.98 13.86 -8.47
CA LEU A 14 16.77 13.84 -9.32
C LEU A 14 16.05 15.19 -9.56
N THR A 15 16.65 16.31 -9.15
CA THR A 15 16.27 17.69 -9.52
C THR A 15 17.39 18.60 -9.02
N GLY A 16 18.30 19.03 -9.89
CA GLY A 16 19.40 19.92 -9.49
C GLY A 16 20.21 20.42 -10.68
N LEU A 17 20.59 21.70 -10.64
CA LEU A 17 21.43 22.34 -11.64
C LEU A 17 22.85 21.77 -11.59
N VAL A 18 23.36 21.31 -12.72
CA VAL A 18 24.70 20.71 -12.84
C VAL A 18 25.73 21.81 -13.01
N VAL A 19 26.67 21.91 -12.08
CA VAL A 19 27.72 22.94 -12.09
C VAL A 19 29.08 22.28 -12.34
N PRO A 20 29.80 22.64 -13.41
CA PRO A 20 31.11 22.08 -13.74
C PRO A 20 32.16 22.31 -12.63
N SER A 21 33.06 21.35 -12.42
CA SER A 21 34.14 21.44 -11.43
C SER A 21 35.08 22.63 -11.65
N ASP A 22 35.27 23.04 -12.91
CA ASP A 22 36.06 24.21 -13.26
C ASP A 22 35.39 25.51 -12.81
N PHE A 23 34.05 25.54 -12.82
CA PHE A 23 33.30 26.66 -12.26
C PHE A 23 33.45 26.69 -10.74
N ILE A 24 33.33 25.54 -10.06
CA ILE A 24 33.44 25.46 -8.59
C ILE A 24 34.84 25.89 -8.12
N THR A 25 35.89 25.39 -8.77
CA THR A 25 37.28 25.72 -8.42
C THR A 25 37.60 27.19 -8.68
N LYS A 26 37.16 27.76 -9.82
CA LYS A 26 37.30 29.19 -10.10
C LYS A 26 36.48 30.07 -9.18
N PHE A 27 35.24 29.69 -8.89
CA PHE A 27 34.34 30.41 -7.99
C PHE A 27 34.89 30.42 -6.56
N ALA A 28 35.34 29.27 -6.06
CA ALA A 28 35.95 29.13 -4.74
C ALA A 28 37.27 29.89 -4.66
N ALA A 29 38.11 29.86 -5.70
CA ALA A 29 39.34 30.65 -5.75
C ALA A 29 39.07 32.16 -5.79
N ALA A 30 38.02 32.59 -6.50
CA ALA A 30 37.63 34.00 -6.60
C ALA A 30 37.02 34.56 -5.31
N HIS A 31 36.39 33.71 -4.49
CA HIS A 31 35.74 34.10 -3.23
C HIS A 31 36.49 33.56 -1.99
N ALA A 32 37.74 33.11 -2.17
CA ALA A 32 38.63 32.67 -1.09
C ALA A 32 39.11 33.88 -0.27
N GLY A 33 38.22 34.43 0.57
CA GLY A 33 38.53 35.58 1.41
C GLY A 33 37.39 36.57 1.61
N ASP A 34 36.19 36.31 1.08
CA ASP A 34 35.03 37.17 1.34
C ASP A 34 34.59 37.04 2.82
N PRO A 35 34.60 38.12 3.62
CA PRO A 35 34.24 38.09 5.05
C PRO A 35 32.78 37.72 5.31
N SER A 36 31.97 37.62 4.26
CA SER A 36 30.52 37.45 4.30
C SER A 36 30.03 35.99 4.36
N ALA A 37 30.94 35.01 4.44
CA ALA A 37 30.59 33.59 4.42
C ALA A 37 30.23 33.05 5.82
N ILE A 38 28.95 33.17 6.19
CA ILE A 38 28.39 32.77 7.50
C ILE A 38 28.49 31.24 7.78
N ARG A 39 28.95 30.40 6.84
CA ARG A 39 29.11 28.94 7.07
C ARG A 39 30.34 28.36 6.37
N PRO A 40 31.12 27.47 7.02
CA PRO A 40 32.18 26.71 6.35
C PRO A 40 31.56 25.89 5.22
N GLY A 41 32.04 26.12 3.99
CA GLY A 41 31.51 25.52 2.78
C GLY A 41 31.56 24.00 2.81
N PHE A 42 30.48 23.36 2.34
CA PHE A 42 30.42 21.91 2.20
C PHE A 42 31.26 21.48 0.99
N SER A 43 32.45 20.92 1.25
CA SER A 43 33.30 20.29 0.23
C SER A 43 33.21 18.78 0.38
N TYR A 44 32.32 18.15 -0.39
CA TYR A 44 32.24 16.69 -0.49
C TYR A 44 32.51 16.26 -1.93
N ALA A 45 33.33 15.23 -2.10
CA ALA A 45 33.59 14.58 -3.38
C ALA A 45 32.90 13.21 -3.38
N GLN A 46 32.08 12.94 -4.40
CA GLN A 46 31.39 11.66 -4.57
C GLN A 46 32.15 10.77 -5.54
N LEU A 47 32.43 9.53 -5.16
CA LEU A 47 33.11 8.54 -6.00
C LEU A 47 32.13 7.43 -6.37
N VAL A 48 31.79 7.30 -7.66
CA VAL A 48 30.94 6.23 -8.17
C VAL A 48 31.83 5.09 -8.67
N VAL A 49 31.75 3.94 -8.01
CA VAL A 49 32.55 2.75 -8.36
C VAL A 49 31.63 1.66 -8.88
N THR A 50 31.81 1.27 -10.14
CA THR A 50 31.11 0.13 -10.73
C THR A 50 31.90 -1.14 -10.48
N VAL A 51 31.30 -2.09 -9.76
CA VAL A 51 31.89 -3.41 -9.52
C VAL A 51 31.40 -4.38 -10.59
N LYS A 52 32.31 -5.15 -11.20
CA LYS A 52 31.99 -6.12 -12.27
C LYS A 52 31.10 -7.26 -11.78
N ASP A 53 31.33 -7.73 -10.55
CA ASP A 53 30.61 -8.83 -9.93
C ASP A 53 29.88 -8.38 -8.66
N VAL A 54 28.57 -8.62 -8.63
CA VAL A 54 27.68 -8.26 -7.52
C VAL A 54 28.08 -8.95 -6.21
N LYS A 55 28.77 -10.09 -6.30
CA LYS A 55 29.23 -10.89 -5.15
C LYS A 55 30.38 -10.24 -4.38
N ASP A 56 31.17 -9.38 -5.02
CA ASP A 56 32.33 -8.73 -4.40
C ASP A 56 31.99 -7.38 -3.76
N LEU A 57 30.76 -6.88 -3.96
CA LEU A 57 30.26 -5.64 -3.37
C LEU A 57 30.45 -5.54 -1.85
N PRO A 58 30.19 -6.60 -1.03
CA PRO A 58 30.36 -6.53 0.42
C PRO A 58 31.83 -6.42 0.85
N VAL A 59 32.75 -7.04 0.09
CA VAL A 59 34.19 -7.02 0.39
C VAL A 59 34.80 -5.67 0.00
N ILE A 60 34.42 -5.16 -1.16
CA ILE A 60 34.89 -3.88 -1.68
C ILE A 60 34.31 -2.71 -0.88
N SER A 61 33.03 -2.77 -0.48
CA SER A 61 32.41 -1.73 0.35
C SER A 61 33.08 -1.64 1.73
N LYS A 62 33.40 -2.77 2.37
CA LYS A 62 34.08 -2.83 3.66
C LYS A 62 35.51 -2.28 3.59
N ASN A 63 36.25 -2.59 2.52
CA ASN A 63 37.60 -2.05 2.32
C ASN A 63 37.57 -0.53 2.10
N ILE A 64 36.61 0.00 1.33
CA ILE A 64 36.49 1.44 1.11
C ILE A 64 35.99 2.15 2.39
N GLN A 65 35.12 1.53 3.19
CA GLN A 65 34.72 2.04 4.50
C GLN A 65 35.91 2.14 5.48
N SER A 66 36.84 1.18 5.45
CA SER A 66 38.06 1.22 6.28
C SER A 66 39.02 2.37 5.94
N LEU A 67 38.87 2.99 4.77
CA LEU A 67 39.60 4.19 4.36
C LEU A 67 38.96 5.50 4.89
N GLY A 68 37.93 5.40 5.75
CA GLY A 68 37.21 6.56 6.31
C GLY A 68 36.20 7.20 5.35
N LEU A 69 35.95 6.57 4.20
CA LEU A 69 35.01 7.04 3.19
C LEU A 69 33.61 6.51 3.49
N LYS A 70 32.60 7.38 3.45
CA LYS A 70 31.20 6.97 3.62
C LYS A 70 30.72 6.33 2.31
N VAL A 71 30.64 5.00 2.30
CA VAL A 71 30.18 4.22 1.15
C VAL A 71 28.68 3.95 1.31
N GLU A 72 27.86 4.55 0.44
CA GLU A 72 26.46 4.16 0.28
C GLU A 72 26.33 3.37 -1.02
N SER A 73 26.27 2.04 -0.89
CA SER A 73 26.08 1.18 -2.06
C SER A 73 24.62 1.27 -2.55
N GLN A 74 24.39 1.13 -3.86
CA GLN A 74 23.03 1.07 -4.40
C GLN A 74 22.20 -0.06 -3.79
N GLN A 75 22.83 -1.16 -3.38
CA GLN A 75 22.19 -2.25 -2.64
C GLN A 75 21.76 -1.82 -1.23
N GLU A 76 22.58 -1.04 -0.54
CA GLU A 76 22.23 -0.55 0.79
C GLU A 76 21.14 0.53 0.75
N ILE A 77 21.15 1.39 -0.27
CA ILE A 77 20.07 2.36 -0.53
C ILE A 77 18.78 1.60 -0.87
N ALA A 78 18.83 0.62 -1.78
CA ALA A 78 17.67 -0.20 -2.11
C ALA A 78 17.17 -0.99 -0.90
N ALA A 79 18.05 -1.56 -0.08
CA ALA A 79 17.68 -2.28 1.13
C ALA A 79 17.04 -1.37 2.20
N LYS A 80 17.56 -0.15 2.39
CA LYS A 80 16.97 0.86 3.28
C LYS A 80 15.58 1.29 2.78
N THR A 81 15.44 1.55 1.48
CA THR A 81 14.14 1.90 0.87
C THR A 81 13.14 0.74 0.98
N ASN A 82 13.53 -0.48 0.65
CA ASN A 82 12.67 -1.66 0.78
C ASN A 82 12.25 -1.90 2.24
N LYS A 83 13.14 -1.68 3.19
CA LYS A 83 12.82 -1.79 4.62
C LYS A 83 11.82 -0.71 5.05
N ALA A 84 11.97 0.52 4.59
CA ALA A 84 11.03 1.60 4.87
C ALA A 84 9.65 1.32 4.24
N LEU A 85 9.62 0.88 2.98
CA LEU A 85 8.39 0.46 2.29
C LEU A 85 7.70 -0.70 3.02
N ALA A 86 8.45 -1.71 3.47
CA ALA A 86 7.90 -2.85 4.22
C ALA A 86 7.24 -2.43 5.54
N VAL A 87 7.76 -1.39 6.22
CA VAL A 87 7.11 -0.83 7.42
C VAL A 87 5.80 -0.12 7.07
N ILE A 88 5.78 0.63 5.96
CA ILE A 88 4.57 1.31 5.47
C ILE A 88 3.51 0.27 5.06
N ASP A 89 3.89 -0.73 4.28
CA ASP A 89 3.01 -1.82 3.85
C ASP A 89 2.48 -2.62 5.05
N GLY A 90 3.36 -2.94 6.01
CA GLY A 90 3.00 -3.65 7.24
C GLY A 90 1.97 -2.87 8.07
N SER A 91 2.21 -1.58 8.31
CA SER A 91 1.26 -0.74 9.06
C SER A 91 -0.09 -0.58 8.32
N SER A 92 -0.05 -0.44 6.99
CA SER A 92 -1.25 -0.33 6.15
C SER A 92 -2.07 -1.63 6.19
N LEU A 93 -1.42 -2.80 6.20
CA LEU A 93 -2.09 -4.10 6.30
C LEU A 93 -2.83 -4.25 7.63
N VAL A 94 -2.23 -3.80 8.74
CA VAL A 94 -2.91 -3.81 10.05
C VAL A 94 -4.17 -2.95 10.02
N ILE A 95 -4.07 -1.73 9.48
CA ILE A 95 -5.22 -0.81 9.38
C ILE A 95 -6.32 -1.41 8.48
N MET A 96 -5.95 -2.00 7.35
CA MET A 96 -6.89 -2.71 6.48
C MET A 96 -7.57 -3.87 7.23
N GLY A 97 -6.83 -4.64 8.03
CA GLY A 97 -7.39 -5.70 8.86
C GLY A 97 -8.44 -5.20 9.86
N ILE A 98 -8.19 -4.06 10.49
CA ILE A 98 -9.15 -3.42 11.42
C ILE A 98 -10.43 -3.02 10.68
N PHE A 99 -10.31 -2.39 9.50
CA PHE A 99 -11.48 -2.01 8.71
C PHE A 99 -12.28 -3.21 8.20
N LEU A 100 -11.61 -4.29 7.79
CA LEU A 100 -12.30 -5.53 7.42
C LEU A 100 -13.10 -6.07 8.61
N PHE A 101 -12.51 -6.11 9.80
CA PHE A 101 -13.20 -6.55 11.01
C PHE A 101 -14.41 -5.67 11.37
N LEU A 102 -14.25 -4.35 11.33
CA LEU A 102 -15.34 -3.40 11.55
C LEU A 102 -16.48 -3.58 10.53
N THR A 103 -16.13 -3.84 9.27
CA THR A 103 -17.09 -4.08 8.19
C THR A 103 -17.90 -5.34 8.44
N VAL A 104 -17.26 -6.44 8.88
CA VAL A 104 -17.94 -7.69 9.24
C VAL A 104 -18.98 -7.45 10.33
N ILE A 105 -18.61 -6.73 11.40
CA ILE A 105 -19.53 -6.41 12.50
C ILE A 105 -20.68 -5.51 12.02
N ALA A 106 -20.39 -4.51 11.20
CA ALA A 106 -21.41 -3.60 10.66
C ALA A 106 -22.44 -4.34 9.81
N ILE A 107 -21.97 -5.21 8.90
CA ILE A 107 -22.82 -6.06 8.06
C ILE A 107 -23.64 -7.00 8.94
N PHE A 108 -23.00 -7.66 9.90
CA PHE A 108 -23.64 -8.57 10.84
C PHE A 108 -24.81 -7.91 11.58
N ASN A 109 -24.57 -6.74 12.17
CA ASN A 109 -25.59 -5.99 12.91
C ASN A 109 -26.74 -5.55 12.01
N SER A 110 -26.44 -5.11 10.79
CA SER A 110 -27.48 -4.73 9.82
C SER A 110 -28.38 -5.91 9.47
N TYR A 111 -27.80 -7.07 9.17
CA TYR A 111 -28.57 -8.28 8.87
C TYR A 111 -29.39 -8.75 10.06
N LEU A 112 -28.86 -8.69 11.29
CA LEU A 112 -29.64 -8.98 12.48
C LEU A 112 -30.87 -8.07 12.56
N THR A 113 -30.72 -6.76 12.37
CA THR A 113 -31.86 -5.82 12.37
C THR A 113 -32.88 -6.17 11.30
N ILE A 114 -32.45 -6.53 10.09
CA ILE A 114 -33.35 -6.97 9.00
C ILE A 114 -34.14 -8.22 9.40
N VAL A 115 -33.46 -9.19 10.01
CA VAL A 115 -34.09 -10.43 10.48
C VAL A 115 -35.13 -10.15 11.55
N TYR A 116 -34.80 -9.30 12.54
CA TYR A 116 -35.74 -8.91 13.59
C TYR A 116 -36.97 -8.20 13.04
N ASN A 117 -36.80 -7.24 12.13
CA ASN A 117 -37.92 -6.47 11.57
C ASN A 117 -38.82 -7.30 10.64
N ARG A 118 -38.28 -8.33 9.97
CA ARG A 118 -39.03 -9.18 9.03
C ARG A 118 -39.32 -10.59 9.54
N SER A 119 -39.12 -10.85 10.82
CA SER A 119 -39.32 -12.13 11.53
C SER A 119 -40.61 -12.88 11.15
N TYR A 120 -41.72 -12.14 11.02
CA TYR A 120 -43.04 -12.70 10.70
C TYR A 120 -43.07 -13.36 9.31
N THR A 121 -42.48 -12.69 8.31
CA THR A 121 -42.47 -13.18 6.93
C THR A 121 -41.66 -14.46 6.78
N PHE A 122 -40.52 -14.57 7.47
CA PHE A 122 -39.70 -15.79 7.47
C PHE A 122 -40.39 -16.94 8.19
N SER A 123 -41.10 -16.63 9.28
CA SER A 123 -41.88 -17.64 10.01
C SER A 123 -43.02 -18.19 9.13
N LEU A 124 -43.71 -17.33 8.38
CA LEU A 124 -44.75 -17.74 7.43
C LEU A 124 -44.19 -18.61 6.30
N GLN A 125 -43.03 -18.25 5.74
CA GLN A 125 -42.32 -19.08 4.75
C GLN A 125 -42.00 -20.48 5.28
N ARG A 126 -41.69 -20.62 6.57
CA ARG A 126 -41.46 -21.93 7.20
C ARG A 126 -42.75 -22.73 7.39
N VAL A 127 -43.89 -22.09 7.62
CA VAL A 127 -45.21 -22.75 7.75
C VAL A 127 -45.65 -23.36 6.41
N ILE A 128 -45.38 -22.68 5.29
CA ILE A 128 -45.68 -23.19 3.95
C ILE A 128 -44.66 -24.21 3.43
N GLY A 129 -43.68 -24.62 4.26
CA GLY A 129 -42.76 -25.72 3.96
C GLY A 129 -41.40 -25.33 3.36
N VAL A 130 -41.01 -24.04 3.36
CA VAL A 130 -39.66 -23.66 2.90
C VAL A 130 -38.60 -24.19 3.85
N SER A 131 -37.62 -24.92 3.30
CA SER A 131 -36.48 -25.44 4.06
C SER A 131 -35.61 -24.33 4.66
N LYS A 132 -35.14 -24.52 5.89
CA LYS A 132 -34.19 -23.62 6.57
C LYS A 132 -32.95 -23.33 5.73
N VAL A 133 -32.43 -24.35 5.06
CA VAL A 133 -31.21 -24.26 4.25
C VAL A 133 -31.44 -23.34 3.05
N ARG A 134 -32.62 -23.39 2.43
CA ARG A 134 -32.97 -22.51 1.32
C ARG A 134 -33.02 -21.05 1.76
N ILE A 135 -33.57 -20.77 2.94
CA ILE A 135 -33.58 -19.42 3.52
C ILE A 135 -32.14 -18.93 3.72
N ILE A 136 -31.28 -19.75 4.36
CA ILE A 136 -29.87 -19.40 4.60
C ILE A 136 -29.14 -19.10 3.29
N LEU A 137 -29.28 -19.98 2.28
CA LEU A 137 -28.62 -19.80 0.99
C LEU A 137 -29.06 -18.53 0.28
N THR A 138 -30.35 -18.18 0.34
CA THR A 138 -30.84 -16.93 -0.25
C THR A 138 -30.17 -15.71 0.39
N PHE A 139 -30.06 -15.67 1.71
CA PHE A 139 -29.40 -14.56 2.41
C PHE A 139 -27.92 -14.46 2.08
N VAL A 140 -27.22 -15.59 2.09
CA VAL A 140 -25.78 -15.64 1.76
C VAL A 140 -25.55 -15.20 0.32
N PHE A 141 -26.41 -15.63 -0.62
CA PHE A 141 -26.32 -15.24 -2.01
C PHE A 141 -26.63 -13.75 -2.23
N GLU A 142 -27.65 -13.21 -1.55
CA GLU A 142 -27.94 -11.78 -1.58
C GLU A 142 -26.76 -10.95 -1.04
N ALA A 143 -26.17 -11.39 0.08
CA ALA A 143 -24.97 -10.78 0.65
C ALA A 143 -23.77 -10.88 -0.30
N ALA A 144 -23.59 -12.02 -0.98
CA ALA A 144 -22.53 -12.21 -1.97
C ALA A 144 -22.67 -11.24 -3.14
N LEU A 145 -23.88 -11.06 -3.66
CA LEU A 145 -24.15 -10.13 -4.77
C LEU A 145 -23.92 -8.68 -4.37
N ILE A 146 -24.40 -8.28 -3.20
CA ILE A 146 -24.17 -6.93 -2.66
C ILE A 146 -22.67 -6.72 -2.46
N GLY A 147 -21.98 -7.69 -1.84
CA GLY A 147 -20.53 -7.66 -1.66
C GLY A 147 -19.77 -7.55 -2.99
N ALA A 148 -20.17 -8.29 -4.02
CA ALA A 148 -19.57 -8.22 -5.34
C ALA A 148 -19.75 -6.84 -5.99
N LEU A 149 -20.95 -6.24 -5.89
CA LEU A 149 -21.24 -4.90 -6.39
C LEU A 149 -20.39 -3.84 -5.71
N PHE A 150 -20.32 -3.87 -4.37
CA PHE A 150 -19.47 -2.94 -3.62
C PHE A 150 -17.99 -3.18 -3.85
N GLY A 151 -17.55 -4.43 -4.09
CA GLY A 151 -16.19 -4.74 -4.50
C GLY A 151 -15.82 -4.13 -5.84
N LEU A 152 -16.74 -4.19 -6.81
CA LEU A 152 -16.55 -3.58 -8.13
C LEU A 152 -16.46 -2.05 -8.01
N ILE A 153 -17.40 -1.44 -7.30
CA ILE A 153 -17.43 0.01 -7.08
C ILE A 153 -16.15 0.46 -6.32
N GLY A 154 -15.79 -0.24 -5.26
CA GLY A 154 -14.59 0.02 -4.46
C GLY A 154 -13.31 -0.07 -5.28
N TYR A 155 -13.20 -1.06 -6.18
CA TYR A 155 -12.07 -1.19 -7.10
C TYR A 155 -11.92 0.05 -8.00
N TYR A 156 -13.01 0.51 -8.63
CA TYR A 156 -12.97 1.69 -9.50
C TYR A 156 -12.67 2.98 -8.74
N ILE A 157 -13.25 3.16 -7.54
CA ILE A 157 -12.95 4.30 -6.68
C ILE A 157 -11.47 4.29 -6.28
N GLY A 158 -10.94 3.14 -5.87
CA GLY A 158 -9.52 2.99 -5.52
C GLY A 158 -8.60 3.31 -6.70
N VAL A 159 -8.93 2.79 -7.88
CA VAL A 159 -8.22 3.10 -9.12
C VAL A 159 -8.23 4.61 -9.42
N MET A 160 -9.39 5.26 -9.29
CA MET A 160 -9.53 6.69 -9.55
C MET A 160 -8.74 7.51 -8.51
N ALA A 161 -8.79 7.12 -7.24
CA ALA A 161 -8.04 7.76 -6.17
C ALA A 161 -6.52 7.65 -6.38
N ILE A 162 -6.02 6.48 -6.77
CA ILE A 162 -4.60 6.29 -7.11
C ILE A 162 -4.22 7.14 -8.31
N GLY A 163 -5.06 7.22 -9.33
CA GLY A 163 -4.85 8.07 -10.50
C GLY A 163 -4.76 9.55 -10.12
N TYR A 164 -5.68 10.03 -9.29
CA TYR A 164 -5.70 11.40 -8.77
C TYR A 164 -4.47 11.70 -7.92
N LEU A 165 -4.10 10.78 -7.03
CA LEU A 165 -2.94 10.94 -6.17
C LEU A 165 -1.65 10.97 -6.99
N LYS A 166 -1.50 10.10 -8.00
CA LYS A 166 -0.35 10.10 -8.91
C LYS A 166 -0.16 11.43 -9.63
N HIS A 167 -1.25 12.11 -10.02
CA HIS A 167 -1.18 13.39 -10.69
C HIS A 167 -0.81 14.55 -9.75
N ASN A 168 -1.33 14.55 -8.53
CA ASN A 168 -1.18 15.66 -7.59
C ASN A 168 0.00 15.51 -6.63
N MET A 169 0.44 14.29 -6.32
CA MET A 169 1.56 13.99 -5.42
C MET A 169 2.89 14.68 -5.82
N PRO A 170 3.26 14.83 -7.10
CA PRO A 170 4.46 15.56 -7.51
C PRO A 170 4.50 17.03 -7.09
N HIS A 171 3.34 17.65 -6.83
CA HIS A 171 3.26 19.05 -6.40
C HIS A 171 3.50 19.19 -4.89
N TRP A 172 3.18 18.16 -4.10
CA TRP A 172 3.25 18.22 -2.63
C TRP A 172 4.52 17.59 -2.07
N VAL A 173 5.07 16.58 -2.74
CA VAL A 173 6.30 15.90 -2.30
C VAL A 173 7.25 15.68 -3.50
N PRO A 174 8.11 16.66 -3.82
CA PRO A 174 9.04 16.60 -4.95
C PRO A 174 10.03 15.42 -4.90
N VAL A 175 10.31 14.91 -3.69
CA VAL A 175 11.19 13.75 -3.45
C VAL A 175 10.65 12.43 -4.03
N LEU A 176 9.35 12.31 -4.27
CA LEU A 176 8.72 11.09 -4.81
C LEU A 176 8.53 11.13 -6.34
N LYS A 177 9.04 12.17 -7.00
CA LYS A 177 8.94 12.38 -8.44
C LYS A 177 9.81 11.34 -9.17
N GLY A 178 9.19 10.23 -9.55
CA GLY A 178 9.88 9.11 -10.21
C GLY A 178 9.48 7.73 -9.70
N LEU A 179 8.77 7.63 -8.57
CA LEU A 179 8.12 6.39 -8.16
C LEU A 179 6.94 6.15 -9.09
N THR A 180 7.15 5.37 -10.13
CA THR A 180 6.06 4.85 -10.94
C THR A 180 5.28 3.89 -10.06
N LEU A 181 4.12 4.36 -9.56
CA LEU A 181 3.08 3.46 -9.06
C LEU A 181 2.70 2.56 -10.23
N SER A 182 3.33 1.38 -10.26
CA SER A 182 3.14 0.41 -11.32
C SER A 182 1.77 -0.19 -11.13
N ARG A 183 0.92 -0.03 -12.16
CA ARG A 183 -0.44 -0.54 -12.15
C ARG A 183 -0.37 -1.99 -12.59
N ASP A 184 -0.34 -2.91 -11.63
CA ASP A 184 -0.56 -4.32 -11.96
C ASP A 184 -2.04 -4.49 -12.34
N SER A 185 -2.30 -4.79 -13.61
CA SER A 185 -3.55 -4.40 -14.27
C SER A 185 -4.49 -5.56 -14.59
N GLY A 186 -4.09 -6.82 -14.41
CA GLY A 186 -4.90 -7.96 -14.84
C GLY A 186 -5.73 -8.63 -13.72
N GLY A 187 -5.08 -8.99 -12.62
CA GLY A 187 -5.65 -9.95 -11.64
C GLY A 187 -6.39 -9.35 -10.44
N LEU A 188 -6.26 -8.04 -10.20
CA LEU A 188 -6.73 -7.43 -8.95
C LEU A 188 -8.25 -7.24 -8.90
N LEU A 189 -8.92 -7.01 -10.04
CA LEU A 189 -10.37 -6.85 -10.08
C LEU A 189 -11.12 -8.12 -9.66
N PRO A 190 -10.89 -9.31 -10.27
CA PRO A 190 -11.58 -10.51 -9.84
C PRO A 190 -11.26 -10.89 -8.39
N LEU A 191 -10.04 -10.60 -7.93
CA LEU A 191 -9.63 -10.83 -6.54
C LEU A 191 -10.35 -9.89 -5.57
N ALA A 192 -10.50 -8.60 -5.91
CA ALA A 192 -11.22 -7.63 -5.08
C ALA A 192 -12.71 -7.98 -4.97
N VAL A 193 -13.35 -8.29 -6.11
CA VAL A 193 -14.77 -8.69 -6.15
C VAL A 193 -14.98 -10.03 -5.45
N GLY A 194 -14.07 -10.99 -5.64
CA GLY A 194 -14.13 -12.30 -4.98
C GLY A 194 -13.99 -12.18 -3.46
N LEU A 195 -13.02 -11.41 -2.98
CA LEU A 195 -12.81 -11.18 -1.55
C LEU A 195 -13.98 -10.44 -0.91
N SER A 196 -14.52 -9.41 -1.56
CA SER A 196 -15.66 -8.66 -1.00
C SER A 196 -16.92 -9.51 -0.94
N ALA A 197 -17.22 -10.28 -1.99
CA ALA A 197 -18.34 -11.21 -2.02
C ALA A 197 -18.21 -12.28 -0.93
N LEU A 198 -17.02 -12.85 -0.76
CA LEU A 198 -16.74 -13.84 0.28
C LEU A 198 -16.89 -13.25 1.68
N LEU A 199 -16.33 -12.06 1.92
CA LEU A 199 -16.41 -11.38 3.20
C LEU A 199 -17.87 -11.06 3.60
N SER A 200 -18.66 -10.53 2.66
CA SER A 200 -20.08 -10.25 2.88
C SER A 200 -20.87 -11.54 3.15
N SER A 201 -20.59 -12.60 2.40
CA SER A 201 -21.22 -13.91 2.59
C SER A 201 -20.95 -14.50 3.98
N VAL A 202 -19.68 -14.48 4.41
CA VAL A 202 -19.27 -14.99 5.73
C VAL A 202 -19.92 -14.18 6.85
N SER A 203 -19.99 -12.85 6.69
CA SER A 203 -20.60 -11.95 7.68
C SER A 203 -22.10 -12.21 7.84
N ALA A 204 -22.80 -12.44 6.72
CA ALA A 204 -24.25 -12.66 6.70
C ALA A 204 -24.66 -14.09 7.10
N PHE A 205 -23.74 -15.05 7.11
CA PHE A 205 -24.03 -16.46 7.40
C PHE A 205 -24.62 -16.67 8.78
N ILE A 206 -24.03 -16.07 9.83
CA ILE A 206 -24.50 -16.24 11.21
C ILE A 206 -25.91 -15.66 11.40
N PRO A 207 -26.21 -14.40 10.99
CA PRO A 207 -27.58 -13.86 11.02
C PRO A 207 -28.57 -14.70 10.22
N ALA A 208 -28.17 -15.25 9.08
CA ALA A 208 -29.02 -16.11 8.26
C ALA A 208 -29.42 -17.40 9.00
N VAL A 209 -28.49 -18.00 9.75
CA VAL A 209 -28.79 -19.16 10.61
C VAL A 209 -29.77 -18.76 11.72
N PHE A 210 -29.57 -17.61 12.37
CA PHE A 210 -30.51 -17.10 13.36
C PHE A 210 -31.92 -16.91 12.78
N ALA A 211 -32.02 -16.29 11.60
CA ALA A 211 -33.30 -16.10 10.89
C ALA A 211 -34.02 -17.42 10.62
N SER A 212 -33.26 -18.45 10.21
CA SER A 212 -33.81 -19.77 9.89
C SER A 212 -34.35 -20.52 11.11
N ASN A 213 -33.89 -20.18 12.32
CA ASN A 213 -34.22 -20.87 13.56
C ASN A 213 -35.25 -20.12 14.42
N MET A 214 -35.70 -18.94 14.02
CA MET A 214 -36.78 -18.25 14.72
C MET A 214 -38.10 -19.02 14.58
N ASN A 215 -38.75 -19.24 15.72
CA ASN A 215 -40.06 -19.88 15.84
C ASN A 215 -41.05 -18.86 16.43
N LEU A 216 -42.16 -18.66 15.71
CA LEU A 216 -43.18 -17.63 15.97
C LEU A 216 -43.80 -17.70 17.38
N PHE A 217 -43.90 -18.90 17.98
CA PHE A 217 -44.60 -19.12 19.26
C PHE A 217 -43.95 -18.42 20.47
N ARG A 218 -42.67 -18.05 20.40
CA ARG A 218 -42.00 -17.27 21.45
C ARG A 218 -42.16 -15.76 21.29
N ALA A 219 -42.49 -15.28 20.10
CA ALA A 219 -42.58 -13.84 19.79
C ALA A 219 -43.96 -13.24 20.12
N VAL A 220 -45.01 -14.07 20.19
CA VAL A 220 -46.39 -13.62 20.47
C VAL A 220 -46.73 -13.68 21.98
N GLN A 221 -45.89 -14.29 22.81
CA GLN A 221 -46.09 -14.39 24.27
C GLN A 221 -45.41 -13.28 25.09
N LYS A 222 -44.99 -12.17 24.47
CA LYS A 222 -44.40 -11.03 25.19
C LYS A 222 -44.95 -9.70 24.73
#